data_AF-A0A9E1HTS4-F1
#
_entry.id   AF-A0A9E1HTS4-F1
#
_cell.length_a   1.000
_cell.length_b   1.000
_cell.length_c   1.000
_cell.angle_alpha   90.00
_cell.angle_beta   90.00
_cell.angle_gamma   90.00
#
_symmetry.space_group_name_H-M   'P 1'
#
loop_
_entity.id
_entity.type
_entity.pdbx_description
1 polymer ?
#
loop_
_entity_poly.entity_id
_entity_poly.type
_entity_poly.pdbx_seq_one_letter_code
_entity_poly.pdbx_strand_id
1 'polypeptide(L)'
;MPWCPNCKTEYRDGFTTCADCGAQLVDNLADESEMPDINGPILPVLLMHCPSTFDADATCALLRSFGIACFSQPDSGGEKIYTGVSLTGERIFVEHAQLAQAREIVRGFRRGRGQIDRADEAALIAAQPDSESGSAKSDADEPRAKSIFRTVLLLLILMQALFFFYTKFLA
;
A
#
# COMPACT_ATOMS: atom_id res chain seq x y z
N MET A 1 -13.66 42.78 -13.39
CA MET A 1 -13.77 41.64 -14.32
C MET A 1 -14.59 40.55 -13.66
N PRO A 2 -15.90 40.49 -13.94
CA PRO A 2 -16.79 39.48 -13.39
C PRO A 2 -16.57 38.10 -14.03
N TRP A 3 -16.74 37.05 -13.24
CA TRP A 3 -16.52 35.66 -13.62
C TRP A 3 -17.80 34.83 -13.49
N CYS A 4 -17.96 33.84 -14.34
CA CYS A 4 -19.05 32.87 -14.18
C CYS A 4 -18.65 31.77 -13.18
N PRO A 5 -19.41 31.53 -12.10
CA PRO A 5 -19.07 30.50 -11.11
C PRO A 5 -19.16 29.06 -11.67
N ASN A 6 -19.99 28.84 -12.69
CA ASN A 6 -20.21 27.51 -13.28
C ASN A 6 -19.27 27.25 -14.48
N CYS A 7 -19.20 28.20 -15.40
CA CYS A 7 -18.40 28.07 -16.63
C CYS A 7 -16.93 28.48 -16.46
N LYS A 8 -16.58 29.16 -15.35
CA LYS A 8 -15.25 29.75 -15.10
C LYS A 8 -14.76 30.66 -16.23
N THR A 9 -15.68 31.25 -16.99
CA THR A 9 -15.40 32.19 -18.07
C THR A 9 -15.33 33.61 -17.53
N GLU A 10 -14.35 34.37 -18.01
CA GLU A 10 -14.16 35.78 -17.68
C GLU A 10 -15.04 36.67 -18.57
N TYR A 11 -15.67 37.68 -17.97
CA TYR A 11 -16.48 38.68 -18.66
C TYR A 11 -15.91 40.09 -18.45
N ARG A 12 -16.27 40.98 -19.38
CA ARG A 12 -15.99 42.42 -19.24
C ARG A 12 -16.97 43.05 -18.25
N ASP A 13 -16.57 44.19 -17.70
CA ASP A 13 -17.42 44.95 -16.79
C ASP A 13 -18.67 45.46 -17.54
N GLY A 14 -19.84 45.39 -16.88
CA GLY A 14 -21.14 45.75 -17.46
C GLY A 14 -22.04 44.55 -17.79
N PHE A 15 -21.53 43.32 -17.73
CA PHE A 15 -22.33 42.10 -17.82
C PHE A 15 -22.64 41.56 -16.43
N THR A 16 -23.89 41.13 -16.19
CA THR A 16 -24.35 40.61 -14.89
C THR A 16 -24.75 39.13 -14.94
N THR A 17 -24.92 38.56 -16.14
CA THR A 17 -25.42 37.20 -16.35
C THR A 17 -24.61 36.50 -17.43
N CYS A 18 -24.26 35.24 -17.20
CA CYS A 18 -23.54 34.40 -18.16
C CYS A 18 -24.44 34.03 -19.36
N ALA A 19 -23.91 34.17 -20.57
CA ALA A 19 -24.63 33.86 -21.80
C ALA A 19 -24.84 32.35 -22.03
N ASP A 20 -23.95 31.51 -21.49
CA ASP A 20 -23.96 30.06 -21.74
C ASP A 20 -24.76 29.29 -20.69
N CYS A 21 -24.66 29.64 -19.41
CA CYS A 21 -25.33 28.92 -18.33
C CYS A 21 -26.40 29.74 -17.58
N GLY A 22 -26.54 31.03 -17.86
CA GLY A 22 -27.53 31.89 -17.20
C GLY A 22 -27.24 32.21 -15.73
N ALA A 23 -26.10 31.78 -15.17
CA ALA A 23 -25.73 32.09 -13.79
C ALA A 23 -25.35 33.56 -13.63
N GLN A 24 -25.58 34.10 -12.43
CA GLN A 24 -25.16 35.46 -12.07
C GLN A 24 -23.64 35.51 -11.93
N LEU A 25 -23.03 36.51 -12.56
CA LEU A 25 -21.57 36.66 -12.54
C LEU A 25 -21.12 37.19 -11.18
N VAL A 26 -19.97 36.70 -10.72
CA VAL A 26 -19.35 37.05 -9.43
C VAL A 26 -17.99 37.70 -9.66
N ASP A 27 -17.61 38.68 -8.84
CA ASP A 27 -16.34 39.38 -9.04
C ASP A 27 -15.11 38.53 -8.73
N ASN A 28 -15.27 37.50 -7.89
CA ASN A 28 -14.20 36.58 -7.54
C ASN A 28 -14.75 35.16 -7.43
N LEU A 29 -14.04 34.19 -8.00
CA LEU A 29 -14.35 32.78 -7.81
C LEU A 29 -13.91 32.39 -6.39
N ALA A 30 -14.73 31.63 -5.67
CA ALA A 30 -14.28 31.05 -4.42
C ALA A 30 -13.13 30.08 -4.74
N ASP A 31 -11.94 30.33 -4.20
CA ASP A 31 -10.81 29.40 -4.29
C ASP A 31 -11.19 28.12 -3.55
N GLU A 32 -11.61 27.10 -4.31
CA GLU A 32 -12.02 25.80 -3.78
C GLU A 32 -10.82 24.94 -3.38
N SER A 33 -9.73 25.56 -2.95
CA SER A 33 -8.52 24.87 -2.51
C SER A 33 -8.26 25.26 -1.07
N GLU A 34 -8.82 24.49 -0.14
CA GLU A 34 -8.19 24.30 1.17
C GLU A 34 -6.82 23.66 0.91
N MET A 35 -5.87 24.47 0.44
CA MET A 35 -4.48 24.07 0.41
C MET A 35 -4.09 23.87 1.87
N PRO A 36 -3.63 22.66 2.25
CA PRO A 36 -3.20 22.42 3.62
C PRO A 36 -2.14 23.47 3.98
N ASP A 37 -2.23 24.02 5.20
CA ASP A 37 -1.31 25.03 5.70
C ASP A 37 0.14 24.53 5.60
N ILE A 38 0.82 24.93 4.53
CA ILE A 38 2.21 24.58 4.21
C ILE A 38 3.21 25.15 5.24
N ASN A 39 2.77 26.01 6.17
CA ASN A 39 3.60 26.56 7.24
C ASN A 39 3.35 25.89 8.61
N GLY A 40 2.44 24.92 8.69
CA GLY A 40 2.22 24.13 9.90
C GLY A 40 3.44 23.27 10.23
N PRO A 41 3.76 23.05 11.52
CA PRO A 41 4.81 22.10 11.90
C PRO A 41 4.40 20.68 11.50
N ILE A 42 5.06 20.12 10.49
CA ILE A 42 4.88 18.73 10.08
C ILE A 42 5.43 17.84 11.19
N LEU A 43 4.54 17.30 12.02
CA LEU A 43 4.88 16.40 13.10
C LEU A 43 4.75 14.94 12.63
N PRO A 44 5.87 14.25 12.35
CA PRO A 44 5.83 12.85 11.95
C PRO A 44 5.46 11.97 13.14
N VAL A 45 4.43 11.14 12.98
CA VAL A 45 3.98 10.18 13.98
C VAL A 45 4.10 8.77 13.42
N LEU A 46 4.58 7.85 14.25
CA LEU A 46 4.70 6.44 13.88
C LEU A 46 3.31 5.82 13.65
N LEU A 47 3.09 5.27 12.46
CA LEU A 47 1.88 4.53 12.12
C LEU A 47 2.00 3.06 12.52
N MET A 48 3.03 2.37 11.99
CA MET A 48 3.29 0.95 12.24
C MET A 48 4.72 0.52 11.87
N HIS A 49 5.10 -0.66 12.36
CA HIS A 49 6.31 -1.38 11.95
C HIS A 49 5.95 -2.45 10.92
N CYS A 50 6.77 -2.57 9.87
CA CYS A 50 6.69 -3.59 8.84
C CYS A 50 7.95 -4.45 8.88
N PRO A 51 7.85 -5.78 8.95
CA PRO A 51 9.02 -6.66 9.04
C PRO A 51 9.76 -6.80 7.70
N SER A 52 9.10 -6.51 6.58
CA SER A 52 9.69 -6.61 5.25
C SER A 52 9.64 -5.27 4.53
N THR A 53 10.59 -5.06 3.61
CA THR A 53 10.59 -3.89 2.73
C THR A 53 9.40 -3.88 1.80
N PHE A 54 9.00 -5.06 1.33
CA PHE A 54 7.86 -5.21 0.45
C PHE A 54 6.57 -4.71 1.13
N ASP A 55 6.33 -5.11 2.38
CA ASP A 55 5.15 -4.64 3.13
C ASP A 55 5.22 -3.12 3.37
N ALA A 56 6.42 -2.59 3.65
CA ALA A 56 6.62 -1.17 3.86
C ALA A 56 6.32 -0.35 2.59
N ASP A 57 6.87 -0.77 1.44
CA ASP A 57 6.70 -0.11 0.16
C ASP A 57 5.24 -0.23 -0.32
N ALA A 58 4.62 -1.40 -0.17
CA ALA A 58 3.20 -1.61 -0.50
C ALA A 58 2.27 -0.72 0.35
N THR A 59 2.54 -0.62 1.65
CA THR A 59 1.76 0.24 2.55
C THR A 59 1.96 1.72 2.22
N CYS A 60 3.19 2.14 1.92
CA CYS A 60 3.46 3.51 1.47
C CYS A 60 2.76 3.83 0.15
N ALA A 61 2.77 2.91 -0.81
CA ALA A 61 2.07 3.08 -2.09
C ALA A 61 0.55 3.23 -1.89
N LEU A 62 -0.03 2.38 -1.03
CA LEU A 62 -1.45 2.47 -0.65
C LEU A 62 -1.78 3.83 -0.03
N LEU A 63 -1.03 4.29 0.97
CA LEU A 63 -1.32 5.56 1.62
C LEU A 63 -1.23 6.74 0.64
N ARG A 64 -0.23 6.72 -0.25
CA ARG A 64 -0.06 7.74 -1.29
C ARG A 64 -1.22 7.76 -2.29
N SER A 65 -1.83 6.62 -2.62
CA SER A 65 -3.00 6.61 -3.51
C SER A 65 -4.22 7.30 -2.91
N PHE A 66 -4.29 7.44 -1.58
CA PHE A 66 -5.31 8.21 -0.88
C PHE A 66 -4.87 9.65 -0.56
N GLY A 67 -3.73 10.12 -1.10
CA GLY A 67 -3.22 11.47 -0.87
C GLY A 67 -2.57 11.68 0.50
N ILE A 68 -2.23 10.61 1.23
CA ILE A 68 -1.60 10.70 2.55
C ILE A 68 -0.08 10.74 2.38
N ALA A 69 0.55 11.78 2.93
CA ALA A 69 2.00 11.90 2.93
C ALA A 69 2.62 10.91 3.93
N CYS A 70 3.49 10.03 3.43
CA CYS A 70 4.15 9.02 4.26
C CYS A 70 5.58 8.74 3.80
N PHE A 71 6.41 8.34 4.76
CA PHE A 71 7.76 7.84 4.51
C PHE A 71 8.04 6.61 5.37
N SER A 72 8.92 5.72 4.88
CA SER A 72 9.44 4.60 5.66
C SER A 72 10.89 4.88 6.08
N GLN A 73 11.26 4.39 7.26
CA GLN A 73 12.60 4.47 7.79
C GLN A 73 13.04 3.06 8.20
N PRO A 74 14.15 2.52 7.64
CA PRO A 74 14.69 1.25 8.10
C PRO A 74 15.21 1.37 9.52
N ASP A 75 15.07 0.30 10.31
CA ASP A 75 15.58 0.28 11.67
C ASP A 75 17.11 0.35 11.70
N SER A 76 17.75 -0.28 10.71
CA SER A 76 19.18 -0.19 10.46
C SER A 76 19.47 0.83 9.34
N GLY A 77 20.16 1.92 9.69
CA GLY A 77 20.48 3.02 8.78
C GLY A 77 21.67 2.74 7.86
N GLY A 78 21.48 1.89 6.86
CA GLY A 78 22.46 1.66 5.78
C GLY A 78 22.34 0.30 5.10
N GLU A 79 21.72 -0.65 5.78
CA GLU A 79 21.54 -2.01 5.28
C GLU A 79 20.74 -2.04 3.97
N LYS A 80 19.57 -1.39 3.95
CA LYS A 80 18.69 -1.28 2.77
C LYS A 80 19.41 -0.73 1.54
N ILE A 81 20.35 0.20 1.74
CA ILE A 81 21.11 0.81 0.63
C ILE A 81 22.06 -0.21 0.01
N TYR A 82 22.68 -1.06 0.82
CA TYR A 82 23.64 -2.06 0.35
C TYR A 82 22.96 -3.29 -0.27
N THR A 83 21.94 -3.82 0.40
CA THR A 83 21.28 -5.09 0.02
C THR A 83 20.05 -4.90 -0.87
N GLY A 84 19.51 -3.67 -0.95
CA GLY A 84 18.20 -3.39 -1.52
C GLY A 84 17.02 -3.75 -0.61
N VAL A 85 17.26 -4.38 0.54
CA VAL A 85 16.23 -4.86 1.47
C VAL A 85 16.63 -4.70 2.93
N SER A 86 15.70 -4.27 3.78
CA SER A 86 15.81 -4.22 5.24
C SER A 86 15.50 -5.60 5.83
N LEU A 87 16.48 -6.27 6.43
CA LEU A 87 16.33 -7.53 7.15
C LEU A 87 15.73 -7.33 8.56
N THR A 88 15.87 -6.13 9.12
CA THR A 88 15.40 -5.76 10.46
C THR A 88 13.99 -5.16 10.47
N GLY A 89 13.46 -4.82 9.29
CA GLY A 89 12.18 -4.14 9.13
C GLY A 89 12.28 -2.62 9.03
N GLU A 90 11.13 -1.99 8.80
CA GLU A 90 10.98 -0.55 8.59
C GLU A 90 9.80 0.00 9.38
N ARG A 91 9.95 1.25 9.83
CA ARG A 91 8.90 2.01 10.49
C ARG A 91 8.30 3.01 9.52
N ILE A 92 6.97 3.04 9.43
CA ILE A 92 6.24 3.97 8.58
C ILE A 92 5.75 5.14 9.42
N PHE A 93 6.00 6.34 8.94
CA PHE A 93 5.60 7.59 9.56
C PHE A 93 4.62 8.35 8.66
N VAL A 94 3.67 9.02 9.29
CA VAL A 94 2.65 9.88 8.67
C VAL A 94 2.51 11.17 9.46
N GLU A 95 1.87 12.17 8.89
CA GLU A 95 1.55 13.41 9.60
C GLU A 95 0.54 13.16 10.73
N HIS A 96 0.70 13.84 11.86
CA HIS A 96 -0.22 13.75 13.01
C HIS A 96 -1.69 13.97 12.61
N ALA A 97 -1.98 14.97 11.75
CA ALA A 97 -3.34 15.28 11.31
C ALA A 97 -4.01 14.11 10.57
N GLN A 98 -3.24 13.30 9.84
CA GLN A 98 -3.72 12.24 8.98
C GLN A 98 -3.60 10.84 9.62
N LEU A 99 -3.08 10.73 10.84
CA LEU A 99 -2.82 9.46 11.52
C LEU A 99 -4.07 8.58 11.64
N ALA A 100 -5.21 9.18 12.02
CA ALA A 100 -6.46 8.46 12.19
C ALA A 100 -6.95 7.84 10.87
N GLN A 101 -6.91 8.63 9.79
CA GLN A 101 -7.30 8.20 8.45
C GLN A 101 -6.36 7.12 7.91
N ALA A 102 -5.04 7.32 8.01
CA ALA A 102 -4.04 6.36 7.59
C ALA A 102 -4.21 5.01 8.30
N ARG A 103 -4.49 5.04 9.61
CA ARG A 103 -4.72 3.83 10.40
C ARG A 103 -5.95 3.07 9.96
N GLU A 104 -7.02 3.76 9.58
CA GLU A 104 -8.24 3.10 9.10
C GLU A 104 -8.04 2.45 7.73
N ILE A 105 -7.38 3.15 6.80
CA ILE A 105 -7.05 2.62 5.47
C ILE A 105 -6.21 1.34 5.59
N VAL A 106 -5.15 1.38 6.40
CA VAL A 106 -4.28 0.21 6.60
C VAL A 106 -5.03 -0.94 7.28
N ARG A 107 -5.90 -0.65 8.25
CA ARG A 107 -6.72 -1.68 8.89
C ARG A 107 -7.69 -2.33 7.91
N GLY A 108 -8.38 -1.53 7.09
CA GLY A 108 -9.28 -2.01 6.04
C GLY A 108 -8.55 -2.92 5.06
N PHE A 109 -7.40 -2.47 4.55
CA PHE A 109 -6.61 -3.23 3.59
C PHE A 109 -6.08 -4.56 4.17
N ARG A 110 -5.54 -4.54 5.40
CA ARG A 110 -5.01 -5.75 6.05
C ARG A 110 -6.11 -6.76 6.43
N ARG A 111 -7.32 -6.27 6.76
CA ARG A 111 -8.49 -7.13 7.00
C ARG A 111 -9.06 -7.70 5.72
N GLY A 112 -9.04 -6.92 4.64
CA GLY A 112 -9.61 -7.31 3.35
C GLY A 112 -8.83 -8.38 2.60
N ARG A 113 -7.52 -8.57 2.85
CA ARG A 113 -6.64 -9.58 2.20
C ARG A 113 -6.96 -9.87 0.72
N GLY A 114 -7.36 -8.87 -0.07
CA GLY A 114 -7.74 -9.09 -1.47
C GLY A 114 -8.66 -10.30 -1.71
N GLN A 115 -9.63 -10.58 -0.83
CA GLN A 115 -10.76 -11.44 -1.21
C GLN A 115 -11.69 -10.57 -2.04
N ILE A 116 -11.64 -10.73 -3.36
CA ILE A 116 -12.79 -10.43 -4.19
C ILE A 116 -13.92 -11.28 -3.59
N ASP A 117 -15.02 -10.66 -3.15
CA ASP A 117 -16.15 -11.43 -2.64
C ASP A 117 -16.53 -12.46 -3.71
N ARG A 118 -16.88 -13.70 -3.34
CA ARG A 118 -17.23 -14.76 -4.33
C ARG A 118 -18.29 -14.29 -5.34
N ALA A 119 -19.15 -13.36 -4.92
CA ALA A 119 -20.13 -12.69 -5.77
C ALA A 119 -19.47 -11.77 -6.82
N ASP A 120 -18.50 -10.97 -6.41
CA ASP A 120 -17.73 -10.07 -7.28
C ASP A 120 -16.80 -10.86 -8.22
N GLU A 121 -16.24 -11.97 -7.75
CA GLU A 121 -15.43 -12.90 -8.56
C GLU A 121 -16.29 -13.52 -9.67
N ALA A 122 -17.48 -14.01 -9.31
CA ALA A 122 -18.44 -14.55 -10.28
C ALA A 122 -18.91 -13.51 -11.30
N ALA A 123 -19.12 -12.26 -10.88
CA ALA A 123 -19.51 -11.16 -11.76
C ALA A 123 -18.40 -10.81 -12.77
N LEU A 124 -17.14 -10.81 -12.34
CA LEU A 124 -15.98 -10.55 -13.21
C LEU A 124 -15.74 -11.70 -14.20
N ILE A 125 -15.90 -12.95 -13.75
CA ILE A 125 -15.82 -14.14 -14.62
C ILE A 125 -16.95 -14.13 -15.67
N ALA A 126 -18.17 -13.78 -15.27
CA ALA A 126 -19.31 -13.68 -16.18
C ALA A 126 -19.20 -12.52 -17.18
N ALA A 127 -18.45 -11.46 -16.83
CA ALA A 127 -18.23 -10.30 -17.68
C ALA A 127 -17.06 -10.48 -18.68
N GLN A 128 -16.29 -11.56 -18.60
CA GLN A 128 -15.26 -11.87 -19.59
C GLN A 128 -15.93 -12.53 -20.81
N PRO A 129 -15.96 -11.88 -21.98
CA PRO A 129 -16.44 -12.53 -23.19
C PRO A 129 -15.47 -13.63 -23.60
N ASP A 130 -16.04 -14.81 -23.84
CA ASP A 130 -15.43 -16.06 -24.28
C ASP A 130 -14.13 -15.86 -25.09
N SER A 131 -12.98 -15.98 -24.42
CA SER A 131 -11.73 -16.32 -25.09
C SER A 131 -11.33 -17.71 -24.64
N GLU A 132 -11.23 -18.59 -25.63
CA GLU A 132 -11.15 -20.03 -25.51
C GLU A 132 -9.98 -20.49 -24.63
N SER A 133 -10.34 -21.24 -23.59
CA SER A 133 -9.66 -22.41 -23.02
C SER A 133 -8.18 -22.64 -23.38
N GLY A 134 -7.31 -22.30 -22.43
CA GLY A 134 -6.03 -22.98 -22.21
C GLY A 134 -5.96 -23.45 -20.76
N SER A 135 -6.44 -24.65 -20.48
CA SER A 135 -6.45 -25.26 -19.15
C SER A 135 -5.03 -25.49 -18.62
N ALA A 136 -4.66 -24.83 -17.53
CA ALA A 136 -3.64 -25.31 -16.61
C ALA A 136 -4.26 -25.34 -15.20
N LYS A 137 -4.57 -26.56 -14.75
CA LYS A 137 -5.08 -26.86 -13.41
C LYS A 137 -4.22 -26.17 -12.33
N SER A 138 -4.86 -25.39 -11.48
CA SER A 138 -4.33 -25.04 -10.17
C SER A 138 -4.48 -26.24 -9.25
N ASP A 139 -3.39 -27.00 -9.12
CA ASP A 139 -3.30 -28.04 -8.09
C ASP A 139 -3.22 -27.38 -6.72
N ALA A 140 -4.33 -27.53 -5.99
CA ALA A 140 -4.49 -27.66 -4.55
C ALA A 140 -3.29 -27.28 -3.66
N ASP A 141 -3.49 -26.19 -2.93
CA ASP A 141 -2.87 -25.92 -1.64
C ASP A 141 -3.12 -27.07 -0.64
N GLU A 142 -2.11 -27.90 -0.37
CA GLU A 142 -1.84 -28.54 0.94
C GLU A 142 -0.44 -29.20 0.98
N PRO A 143 0.20 -29.41 2.15
CA PRO A 143 0.88 -28.49 3.04
C PRO A 143 2.42 -28.54 2.85
N ARG A 144 3.04 -27.50 2.27
CA ARG A 144 4.50 -27.39 2.03
C ARG A 144 5.36 -27.36 3.32
N ALA A 145 4.74 -27.08 4.47
CA ALA A 145 5.40 -26.99 5.78
C ALA A 145 5.85 -28.36 6.35
N LYS A 146 5.15 -29.46 6.05
CA LYS A 146 5.50 -30.80 6.57
C LYS A 146 6.72 -31.44 5.89
N SER A 147 7.00 -31.06 4.64
CA SER A 147 8.16 -31.56 3.87
C SER A 147 9.47 -30.96 4.38
N ILE A 148 9.49 -29.64 4.60
CA ILE A 148 10.69 -28.92 5.06
C ILE A 148 11.09 -29.36 6.49
N PHE A 149 10.12 -29.59 7.37
CA PHE A 149 10.40 -30.05 8.73
C PHE A 149 11.03 -31.46 8.75
N ARG A 150 10.58 -32.37 7.87
CA ARG A 150 11.13 -33.73 7.76
C ARG A 150 12.56 -33.74 7.21
N THR A 151 12.85 -32.89 6.22
CA THR A 151 14.20 -32.80 5.64
C THR A 151 15.20 -32.18 6.63
N VAL A 152 14.80 -31.16 7.39
CA VAL A 152 15.64 -30.54 8.42
C VAL A 152 15.93 -31.52 9.56
N LEU A 153 14.93 -32.28 10.01
CA LEU A 153 15.10 -33.28 11.07
C LEU A 153 16.06 -34.41 10.64
N LEU A 154 15.95 -34.90 9.40
CA LEU A 154 16.86 -35.94 8.88
C LEU A 154 18.30 -35.45 8.77
N LEU A 155 18.52 -34.21 8.33
CA LEU A 155 19.85 -33.61 8.26
C LEU A 155 20.47 -33.41 9.66
N LEU A 156 19.66 -33.01 10.65
CA LEU A 156 20.10 -32.89 12.03
C LEU A 156 20.53 -34.22 12.64
N ILE A 157 19.74 -35.28 12.40
CA ILE A 157 20.06 -36.65 12.86
C ILE A 157 21.34 -37.16 12.18
N LEU A 158 21.49 -36.93 10.87
CA LEU A 158 22.70 -37.31 10.13
C LEU A 158 23.95 -36.59 10.66
N MET A 159 23.84 -35.28 10.93
CA MET A 159 24.94 -34.50 11.49
C MET A 159 25.32 -34.96 12.89
N GLN A 160 24.34 -35.27 13.76
CA GLN A 160 24.61 -35.82 15.08
C GLN A 160 25.26 -37.21 15.00
N ALA A 161 24.81 -38.08 14.09
CA ALA A 161 25.40 -39.39 13.89
C ALA A 161 26.85 -39.30 13.39
N LEU A 162 27.13 -38.41 12.43
CA LEU A 162 28.48 -38.14 11.95
C LEU A 162 29.36 -37.59 13.08
N PHE A 163 28.87 -36.64 13.88
CA PHE A 163 29.61 -36.11 15.03
C PHE A 163 29.95 -37.20 16.06
N PHE A 164 29.00 -38.09 16.36
CA PHE A 164 29.25 -39.24 17.24
C PHE A 164 30.25 -40.25 16.65
N PHE A 165 30.23 -40.43 15.33
CA PHE A 165 31.17 -41.32 14.64
C PHE A 165 32.59 -40.74 14.64
N TYR A 166 32.72 -39.43 14.36
CA TYR A 166 33.99 -38.73 14.40
C TYR A 166 34.59 -38.69 15.81
N THR A 167 33.79 -38.46 16.84
CA THR A 167 34.27 -38.45 18.24
C THR A 167 34.70 -39.83 18.74
N LYS A 168 34.08 -40.90 18.25
CA LYS A 168 34.52 -42.28 18.55
C LYS A 168 35.72 -42.76 17.73
N PHE A 169 36.01 -42.15 16.60
CA PHE A 169 37.15 -42.51 15.74
C PHE A 169 38.43 -41.74 16.09
N LEU A 170 38.31 -40.61 16.80
CA LEU A 170 39.44 -39.80 17.28
C LEU A 170 39.90 -40.14 18.71
N ALA A 171 39.23 -41.09 19.37
CA ALA A 171 39.57 -41.61 20.70
C ALA A 171 40.06 -43.07 20.58
#